data_AF-A0A352NPH6-F1
#
_entry.id   AF-A0A352NPH6-F1
#
_cell.length_a   1.000
_cell.length_b   1.000
_cell.length_c   1.000
_cell.angle_alpha   90.00
_cell.angle_beta   90.00
_cell.angle_gamma   90.00
#
_symmetry.space_group_name_H-M   'P 1'
#
loop_
_entity.id
_entity.type
_entity.pdbx_description
1 polymer ?
#
loop_
_entity_poly.entity_id
_entity_poly.type
_entity_poly.pdbx_seq_one_letter_code
_entity_poly.pdbx_strand_id
1 'polypeptide(L)'
;MKTGMGRPGRDSLERALIWLVVVIAAIIMLVQSLRAGDSLPEDAVPVASLERTRPPLSAGLLQEPVVTFQLKNYSALPLARVLVNGESRGEFRDRYVTVFVREGDLIEVDASRYSKPLDIEVLDVSKEVLVPSAGDHLHVESGISRLGRVRLENR
;
A
#
# COMPACT_ATOMS: atom_id res chain seq x y z
N MET A 1 66.19 -22.81 27.18
CA MET A 1 65.28 -21.67 26.99
C MET A 1 64.32 -22.03 25.86
N LYS A 2 63.05 -22.36 26.16
CA LYS A 2 61.83 -21.51 26.04
C LYS A 2 61.65 -20.99 24.60
N THR A 3 60.54 -21.22 23.89
CA THR A 3 59.14 -21.32 24.34
C THR A 3 58.29 -21.90 23.19
N GLY A 4 57.37 -22.81 23.49
CA GLY A 4 56.35 -23.29 22.54
C GLY A 4 55.19 -22.28 22.43
N MET A 5 54.81 -21.95 21.21
CA MET A 5 53.69 -21.07 20.89
C MET A 5 52.42 -21.92 20.73
N GLY A 6 51.66 -22.10 21.82
CA GLY A 6 50.34 -22.74 21.77
C GLY A 6 49.30 -21.77 21.20
N ARG A 7 48.58 -22.17 20.16
CA ARG A 7 47.52 -21.38 19.51
C ARG A 7 46.28 -21.27 20.42
N PRO A 8 45.90 -20.08 20.94
CA PRO A 8 44.64 -19.87 21.64
C PRO A 8 43.60 -19.41 20.62
N GLY A 9 43.24 -20.29 19.69
CA GLY A 9 42.60 -19.85 18.44
C GLY A 9 41.14 -20.23 18.25
N ARG A 10 40.65 -21.31 18.87
CA ARG A 10 39.33 -21.87 18.53
C ARG A 10 38.23 -21.49 19.51
N ASP A 11 38.48 -21.61 20.81
CA ASP A 11 37.46 -21.34 21.83
C ASP A 11 37.01 -19.86 21.84
N SER A 12 37.94 -18.94 21.56
CA SER A 12 37.63 -17.51 21.44
C SER A 12 36.86 -17.20 20.15
N LEU A 13 37.13 -17.92 19.05
CA LEU A 13 36.38 -17.79 17.80
C LEU A 13 34.96 -18.34 17.95
N GLU A 14 34.80 -19.49 18.62
CA GLU A 14 33.49 -20.08 18.89
C GLU A 14 32.64 -19.16 19.77
N ARG A 15 33.21 -18.61 20.85
CA ARG A 15 32.52 -17.63 21.70
C ARG A 15 32.20 -16.33 20.96
N ALA A 16 33.11 -15.86 20.10
CA ALA A 16 32.87 -14.68 19.27
C ALA A 16 31.76 -14.93 18.23
N LEU A 17 31.70 -16.12 17.65
CA LEU A 17 30.69 -16.49 16.66
C LEU A 17 29.30 -16.62 17.31
N ILE A 18 29.23 -17.25 18.49
CA ILE A 18 27.99 -17.34 19.28
C ILE A 18 27.51 -15.93 19.65
N TRP A 19 28.40 -15.08 20.15
CA TRP A 19 28.03 -13.71 20.55
C TRP A 19 27.59 -12.87 19.34
N LEU A 20 28.25 -13.04 18.18
CA LEU A 20 27.86 -12.40 16.92
C LEU A 20 26.45 -12.82 16.47
N VAL A 21 26.14 -14.12 16.51
CA VAL A 21 24.80 -14.62 16.12
C VAL A 21 23.73 -14.09 17.05
N VAL A 22 24.00 -14.05 18.36
CA VAL A 22 23.07 -13.49 19.36
C VAL A 22 22.85 -11.99 19.12
N VAL A 23 23.90 -11.23 18.82
CA VAL A 23 23.80 -9.79 18.52
C VAL A 23 23.01 -9.55 17.23
N ILE A 24 23.25 -10.34 16.17
CA ILE A 24 22.48 -10.24 14.92
C ILE A 24 21.01 -10.57 15.17
N ALA A 25 20.70 -11.63 15.92
CA ALA A 25 19.34 -11.98 16.28
C ALA A 25 18.65 -10.87 17.10
N ALA A 26 19.37 -10.26 18.04
CA ALA A 26 18.86 -9.14 18.84
C ALA A 26 18.58 -7.88 17.99
N ILE A 27 19.45 -7.57 17.02
CA ILE A 27 19.25 -6.46 16.08
C ILE A 27 18.03 -6.74 15.19
N ILE A 28 17.88 -7.96 14.67
CA ILE A 28 16.72 -8.36 13.87
C ILE A 28 15.44 -8.22 14.72
N MET A 29 15.46 -8.65 15.97
CA MET A 29 14.32 -8.53 16.89
C MET A 29 13.98 -7.07 17.20
N LEU A 30 14.99 -6.20 17.33
CA LEU A 30 14.80 -4.75 17.52
C LEU A 30 14.21 -4.08 16.28
N VAL A 31 14.71 -4.42 15.09
CA VAL A 31 14.18 -3.92 13.82
C VAL A 31 12.75 -4.38 13.61
N GLN A 32 12.43 -5.64 13.95
CA GLN A 32 11.07 -6.14 13.96
C GLN A 32 10.22 -5.40 14.99
N SER A 33 10.71 -5.13 16.21
CA SER A 33 9.96 -4.40 17.23
C SER A 33 9.63 -2.96 16.83
N LEU A 34 10.58 -2.24 16.21
CA LEU A 34 10.36 -0.88 15.71
C LEU A 34 9.36 -0.83 14.55
N ARG A 35 9.27 -1.90 13.75
CA ARG A 35 8.27 -2.04 12.67
C ARG A 35 6.93 -2.64 13.16
N ALA A 36 6.96 -3.42 14.23
CA ALA A 36 5.80 -4.12 14.81
C ALA A 36 4.95 -3.23 15.73
N GLY A 37 5.35 -1.97 15.96
CA GLY A 37 4.52 -0.98 16.65
C GLY A 37 3.17 -0.69 15.96
N ASP A 38 2.98 -1.15 14.71
CA ASP A 38 1.74 -1.02 13.94
C ASP A 38 1.00 -2.35 13.69
N SER A 39 1.44 -3.46 14.30
CA SER A 39 0.78 -4.77 14.14
C SER A 39 -0.11 -5.06 15.33
N LEU A 40 -1.40 -4.72 15.21
CA LEU A 40 -2.44 -5.31 16.04
C LEU A 40 -2.38 -6.85 15.91
N PRO A 41 -2.53 -7.60 17.01
CA PRO A 41 -2.45 -9.05 16.98
C PRO A 41 -3.66 -9.61 16.22
N GLU A 42 -3.43 -10.07 14.98
CA GLU A 42 -4.33 -11.02 14.31
C GLU A 42 -4.17 -12.37 15.01
N ASP A 43 -5.20 -12.73 15.77
CA ASP A 43 -5.35 -14.05 16.38
C ASP A 43 -5.16 -15.15 15.33
N ALA A 44 -4.17 -16.00 15.59
CA ALA A 44 -3.82 -17.13 14.76
C ALA A 44 -4.96 -18.18 14.77
N VAL A 45 -5.70 -18.25 13.66
CA VAL A 45 -6.52 -19.43 13.32
C VAL A 45 -5.79 -20.25 12.25
N PRO A 46 -5.53 -21.56 12.48
CA PRO A 46 -4.81 -22.38 11.54
C PRO A 46 -5.75 -22.78 10.40
N VAL A 47 -5.47 -22.34 9.17
CA VAL A 47 -6.26 -22.76 8.02
C VAL A 47 -5.39 -23.56 7.07
N ALA A 48 -5.41 -24.88 7.28
CA ALA A 48 -5.16 -25.81 6.20
C ALA A 48 -6.36 -25.79 5.25
N SER A 49 -6.20 -25.22 4.06
CA SER A 49 -6.78 -25.73 2.81
C SER A 49 -6.43 -24.82 1.65
N LEU A 50 -5.78 -25.43 0.66
CA LEU A 50 -5.66 -24.95 -0.70
C LEU A 50 -7.05 -24.74 -1.30
N GLU A 51 -7.58 -23.53 -1.21
CA GLU A 51 -8.66 -23.12 -2.11
C GLU A 51 -8.47 -21.66 -2.51
N ARG A 52 -8.42 -21.47 -3.83
CA ARG A 52 -8.37 -20.21 -4.56
C ARG A 52 -9.58 -19.36 -4.17
N THR A 53 -9.49 -18.71 -3.02
CA THR A 53 -10.58 -17.94 -2.42
C THR A 53 -10.29 -16.48 -2.71
N ARG A 54 -11.09 -15.90 -3.60
CA ARG A 54 -11.33 -14.45 -3.64
C ARG A 54 -11.55 -14.01 -2.19
N PRO A 55 -10.90 -12.94 -1.70
CA PRO A 55 -11.07 -12.54 -0.31
C PRO A 55 -12.57 -12.32 -0.03
N PRO A 56 -13.18 -13.09 0.89
CA PRO A 56 -14.49 -12.74 1.39
C PRO A 56 -14.32 -11.66 2.47
N LEU A 57 -15.41 -10.93 2.72
CA LEU A 57 -15.65 -10.07 3.90
C LEU A 57 -15.19 -8.60 3.69
N SER A 58 -16.06 -7.59 3.80
CA SER A 58 -17.02 -7.42 4.90
C SER A 58 -18.38 -6.85 4.46
N ALA A 59 -19.42 -7.67 4.50
CA ALA A 59 -20.83 -7.25 4.36
C ALA A 59 -21.37 -6.51 5.62
N GLY A 60 -20.56 -5.65 6.25
CA GLY A 60 -20.94 -5.06 7.54
C GLY A 60 -20.07 -3.90 8.08
N LEU A 61 -19.05 -3.45 7.36
CA LEU A 61 -18.43 -2.16 7.64
C LEU A 61 -19.12 -1.16 6.72
N LEU A 62 -19.98 -0.30 7.30
CA LEU A 62 -20.63 0.86 6.67
C LEU A 62 -20.17 1.07 5.22
N GLN A 63 -20.96 0.60 4.25
CA GLN A 63 -20.59 0.60 2.82
C GLN A 63 -20.48 2.05 2.35
N GLU A 64 -19.34 2.69 2.61
CA GLU A 64 -19.03 3.98 2.02
C GLU A 64 -18.87 3.77 0.52
N PRO A 65 -19.53 4.59 -0.33
CA PRO A 65 -19.39 4.47 -1.77
C PRO A 65 -17.92 4.53 -2.18
N VAL A 66 -17.54 3.75 -3.18
CA VAL A 66 -16.16 3.71 -3.68
C VAL A 66 -16.10 4.06 -5.17
N VAL A 67 -14.95 4.59 -5.57
CA VAL A 67 -14.58 4.80 -6.96
C VAL A 67 -13.23 4.15 -7.21
N THR A 68 -13.16 3.30 -8.24
CA THR A 68 -11.95 2.62 -8.67
C THR A 68 -11.43 3.24 -9.95
N PHE A 69 -10.15 3.64 -9.93
CA PHE A 69 -9.45 4.21 -11.06
C PHE A 69 -8.45 3.24 -11.64
N GLN A 70 -8.25 3.31 -12.95
CA GLN A 70 -7.21 2.60 -13.69
C GLN A 70 -6.28 3.59 -14.37
N LEU A 71 -4.97 3.41 -14.18
CA LEU A 71 -3.94 4.11 -14.93
C LEU A 71 -3.69 3.38 -16.26
N LYS A 72 -4.03 4.00 -17.39
CA LYS A 72 -3.90 3.40 -18.74
C LYS A 72 -2.45 3.37 -19.21
N ASN A 73 -1.72 4.45 -18.99
CA ASN A 73 -0.35 4.62 -19.46
C ASN A 73 0.65 4.16 -18.39
N TYR A 74 0.43 2.97 -17.85
CA TYR A 74 1.20 2.47 -16.71
C TYR A 74 2.69 2.33 -17.03
N SER A 75 3.52 2.89 -16.15
CA SER A 75 4.96 2.64 -16.05
C SER A 75 5.24 1.90 -14.74
N ALA A 76 6.35 1.17 -14.66
CA ALA A 76 6.69 0.29 -13.54
C ALA A 76 6.86 0.97 -12.16
N LEU A 77 6.75 2.30 -12.09
CA LEU A 77 6.83 3.09 -10.85
C LEU A 77 5.71 4.14 -10.83
N PRO A 78 4.44 3.71 -10.66
CA PRO A 78 3.38 4.69 -10.50
C PRO A 78 3.55 5.41 -9.14
N LEU A 79 3.57 6.74 -9.15
CA LEU A 79 3.61 7.59 -7.96
C LEU A 79 2.46 8.62 -7.96
N ALA A 80 1.45 8.37 -8.80
CA ALA A 80 0.30 9.26 -8.92
C ALA A 80 -0.59 9.04 -7.71
N ARG A 81 -1.26 10.09 -7.26
CA ARG A 81 -2.16 10.02 -6.10
C ARG A 81 -3.54 10.47 -6.47
N VAL A 82 -4.53 9.83 -5.88
CA VAL A 82 -5.91 10.29 -5.91
C VAL A 82 -6.17 11.05 -4.62
N LEU A 83 -6.59 12.29 -4.79
CA LEU A 83 -6.95 13.19 -3.70
C LEU A 83 -8.48 13.26 -3.61
N VAL A 84 -9.00 13.24 -2.39
CA VAL A 84 -10.40 13.54 -2.10
C VAL A 84 -10.43 14.75 -1.20
N ASN A 85 -11.05 15.84 -1.66
CA ASN A 85 -11.03 17.15 -0.99
C ASN A 85 -9.62 17.66 -0.67
N GLY A 86 -8.66 17.43 -1.59
CA GLY A 86 -7.26 17.81 -1.43
C GLY A 86 -6.43 16.88 -0.53
N GLU A 87 -7.02 15.88 0.11
CA GLU A 87 -6.32 14.91 0.94
C GLU A 87 -6.00 13.64 0.15
N SER A 88 -4.77 13.14 0.25
CA SER A 88 -4.37 11.89 -0.41
C SER A 88 -5.10 10.68 0.19
N ARG A 89 -6.03 10.10 -0.56
CA ARG A 89 -6.80 8.91 -0.16
C ARG A 89 -6.38 7.64 -0.88
N GLY A 90 -5.58 7.76 -1.95
CA GLY A 90 -5.03 6.61 -2.66
C GLY A 90 -3.74 6.97 -3.40
N GLU A 91 -2.85 6.00 -3.51
CA GLU A 91 -1.65 6.09 -4.36
C GLU A 91 -1.69 4.92 -5.34
N PHE A 92 -1.47 5.20 -6.62
CA PHE A 92 -1.31 4.14 -7.61
C PHE A 92 0.01 3.44 -7.32
N ARG A 93 -0.02 2.30 -6.62
CA ARG A 93 1.14 1.39 -6.45
C ARG A 93 1.26 0.42 -7.62
N ASP A 94 0.11 0.11 -8.21
CA ASP A 94 -0.05 -0.71 -9.40
C ASP A 94 -0.89 0.07 -10.43
N ARG A 95 -1.57 -0.65 -11.32
CA ARG A 95 -2.48 -0.07 -12.33
C ARG A 95 -3.78 0.47 -11.77
N TYR A 96 -4.14 0.14 -10.53
CA TYR A 96 -5.45 0.43 -9.97
C TYR A 96 -5.33 1.10 -8.60
N VAL A 97 -6.31 1.93 -8.30
CA VAL A 97 -6.49 2.50 -6.96
C VAL A 97 -7.98 2.69 -6.70
N THR A 98 -8.42 2.38 -5.49
CA THR A 98 -9.80 2.54 -5.07
C THR A 98 -9.83 3.50 -3.89
N VAL A 99 -10.75 4.46 -3.93
CA VAL A 99 -10.94 5.44 -2.85
C VAL A 99 -12.39 5.47 -2.41
N PHE A 100 -12.60 5.70 -1.11
CA PHE A 100 -13.92 5.97 -0.54
C PHE A 100 -14.32 7.41 -0.81
N VAL A 101 -15.59 7.62 -1.11
CA VAL A 101 -16.15 8.92 -1.46
C VAL A 101 -17.50 9.15 -0.77
N ARG A 102 -17.85 10.42 -0.61
CA ARG A 102 -19.12 10.89 -0.07
C ARG A 102 -19.75 11.91 -1.01
N GLU A 103 -21.04 12.19 -0.80
CA GLU A 103 -21.76 13.22 -1.55
C GLU A 103 -21.02 14.56 -1.52
N GLY A 104 -20.78 15.13 -2.70
CA GLY A 104 -20.15 16.43 -2.86
C GLY A 104 -18.62 16.45 -2.78
N ASP A 105 -17.97 15.31 -2.49
CA ASP A 105 -16.51 15.21 -2.43
C ASP A 105 -15.88 15.59 -3.77
N LEU A 106 -14.82 16.40 -3.73
CA LEU A 106 -14.04 16.74 -4.91
C LEU A 106 -12.95 15.69 -5.13
N ILE A 107 -12.98 15.02 -6.28
CA ILE A 107 -11.94 14.08 -6.70
C ILE A 107 -10.92 14.81 -7.57
N GLU A 108 -9.65 14.70 -7.19
CA GLU A 108 -8.52 15.24 -7.93
C GLU A 108 -7.44 14.16 -8.08
N VAL A 109 -6.60 14.31 -9.10
CA VAL A 109 -5.42 13.47 -9.31
C VAL A 109 -4.18 14.33 -9.23
N ASP A 110 -3.24 13.96 -8.37
CA ASP A 110 -1.91 14.53 -8.31
C ASP A 110 -0.92 13.69 -9.14
N ALA A 111 -0.52 14.25 -10.26
CA ALA A 111 0.51 13.76 -11.16
C ALA A 111 1.79 14.62 -11.09
N SER A 112 1.99 15.43 -10.04
CA SER A 112 3.18 16.31 -9.90
C SER A 112 4.51 15.56 -9.92
N ARG A 113 4.49 14.25 -9.68
CA ARG A 113 5.66 13.36 -9.75
C ARG A 113 6.01 12.88 -11.16
N TYR A 114 5.22 13.25 -12.18
CA TYR A 114 5.42 12.85 -13.56
C TYR A 114 5.79 14.03 -14.43
N SER A 115 6.70 13.78 -15.37
CA SER A 115 7.09 14.71 -16.43
C SER A 115 6.32 14.51 -17.73
N LYS A 116 5.50 13.45 -17.81
CA LYS A 116 4.68 13.09 -18.97
C LYS A 116 3.22 12.99 -18.54
N PRO A 117 2.28 13.27 -19.46
CA PRO A 117 0.88 13.14 -19.15
C PRO A 117 0.47 11.70 -18.83
N LEU A 118 -0.55 11.58 -17.98
CA LEU A 118 -1.19 10.36 -17.55
C LEU A 118 -2.62 10.32 -18.05
N ASP A 119 -3.02 9.16 -18.58
CA ASP A 119 -4.40 8.84 -18.86
C ASP A 119 -4.96 7.93 -17.76
N ILE A 120 -6.00 8.41 -17.10
CA ILE A 120 -6.70 7.70 -16.04
C ILE A 120 -8.15 7.48 -16.47
N GLU A 121 -8.66 6.30 -16.20
CA GLU A 121 -10.07 5.95 -16.40
C GLU A 121 -10.72 5.59 -15.07
N VAL A 122 -11.98 5.98 -14.89
CA VAL A 122 -12.84 5.44 -13.85
C VAL A 122 -13.25 4.04 -14.27
N LEU A 123 -12.63 3.02 -13.69
CA LEU A 123 -12.88 1.63 -14.04
C LEU A 123 -14.25 1.15 -13.54
N ASP A 124 -14.57 1.48 -12.30
CA ASP A 124 -15.76 1.00 -11.63
C ASP A 124 -16.18 1.95 -10.50
N VAL A 125 -17.47 1.98 -10.20
CA VAL A 125 -18.06 2.81 -9.12
C VAL A 125 -19.10 2.02 -8.35
N SER A 126 -19.25 2.31 -7.05
CA SER A 126 -20.38 1.78 -6.28
C SER A 126 -21.72 2.15 -6.94
N LYS A 127 -22.72 1.28 -6.78
CA LYS A 127 -24.04 1.45 -7.40
C LYS A 127 -24.72 2.78 -7.08
N GLU A 128 -24.47 3.29 -5.88
CA GLU A 128 -25.02 4.57 -5.41
C GLU A 128 -24.27 5.80 -5.95
N VAL A 129 -23.15 5.65 -6.67
CA VAL A 129 -22.41 6.77 -7.27
C VAL A 129 -22.94 7.04 -8.67
N LEU A 130 -23.53 8.22 -8.89
CA LEU A 130 -23.96 8.69 -10.20
C LEU A 130 -22.84 9.41 -10.96
N VAL A 131 -22.03 10.18 -10.24
CA VAL A 131 -20.90 10.93 -10.78
C VAL A 131 -19.70 10.75 -9.84
N PRO A 132 -18.49 10.42 -10.34
CA PRO A 132 -18.20 10.05 -11.73
C PRO A 132 -18.85 8.72 -12.16
N SER A 133 -18.94 8.46 -13.45
CA SER A 133 -19.45 7.22 -14.04
C SER A 133 -18.30 6.32 -14.50
N ALA A 134 -18.52 4.99 -14.49
CA ALA A 134 -17.57 4.06 -15.08
C ALA A 134 -17.34 4.37 -16.58
N GLY A 135 -16.09 4.40 -17.01
CA GLY A 135 -15.65 4.83 -18.33
C GLY A 135 -15.28 6.31 -18.44
N ASP A 136 -15.47 7.13 -17.41
CA ASP A 136 -15.01 8.52 -17.43
C ASP A 136 -13.48 8.57 -17.53
N HIS A 137 -12.97 9.42 -18.44
CA HIS A 137 -11.55 9.57 -18.70
C HIS A 137 -11.04 10.93 -18.22
N LEU A 138 -9.84 10.91 -17.64
CA LEU A 138 -9.12 12.09 -17.22
C LEU A 138 -7.71 12.07 -17.80
N HIS A 139 -7.43 13.06 -18.64
CA HIS A 139 -6.08 13.38 -19.10
C HIS A 139 -5.45 14.35 -18.10
N VAL A 140 -4.32 13.95 -17.52
CA VAL A 140 -3.59 14.75 -16.53
C VAL A 140 -2.20 15.03 -17.08
N GLU A 141 -1.85 16.30 -17.23
CA GLU A 141 -0.49 16.70 -17.62
C GLU A 141 0.47 16.52 -16.43
N SER A 142 1.16 17.57 -16.01
CA SER A 142 1.89 17.62 -14.74
C SER A 142 1.13 18.47 -13.72
N GLY A 143 1.11 18.05 -12.46
CA GLY A 143 0.46 18.80 -11.38
C GLY A 143 -0.83 18.13 -10.91
N ILE A 144 -1.80 18.94 -10.44
CA ILE A 144 -3.08 18.46 -9.93
C ILE A 144 -4.19 18.77 -10.95
N SER A 145 -4.94 17.75 -11.35
CA SER A 145 -6.11 17.90 -12.21
C SER A 145 -7.38 17.42 -11.52
N ARG A 146 -8.51 18.08 -11.82
CA ARG A 146 -9.79 17.84 -11.18
C ARG A 146 -10.65 16.94 -12.06
N LEU A 147 -11.14 15.84 -11.51
CA LEU A 147 -12.13 15.01 -12.18
C LEU A 147 -13.53 15.62 -12.04
N GLY A 148 -13.90 16.02 -10.82
CA GLY A 148 -15.21 16.58 -10.54
C GLY A 148 -15.69 16.29 -9.12
N ARG A 149 -16.92 16.73 -8.83
CA ARG A 149 -17.58 16.45 -7.55
C ARG A 149 -18.41 15.18 -7.64
N VAL A 150 -18.36 14.39 -6.58
CA VAL A 150 -19.12 13.17 -6.42
C VAL A 150 -20.59 13.51 -6.24
N ARG A 151 -21.44 12.76 -6.93
CA ARG A 151 -22.89 12.78 -6.74
C ARG A 151 -23.38 11.35 -6.56
N LEU A 152 -24.18 11.15 -5.54
CA LEU A 152 -24.79 9.88 -5.19
C LEU A 152 -26.27 9.89 -5.60
N GLU A 153 -26.82 8.70 -5.83
CA GLU A 153 -28.24 8.49 -5.99
C GLU A 153 -28.92 8.85 -4.67
N ASN A 154 -29.78 9.87 -4.72
CA ASN A 154 -30.44 10.50 -3.56
C ASN A 154 -30.81 9.49 -2.46
N ARG A 155 -30.38 9.76 -1.23
CA ARG A 155 -30.93 9.14 -0.02
C ARG A 155 -31.95 10.05 0.64
#